data_AF-A0A183L6W2-F1
#
_entry.id   AF-A0A183L6W2-F1
#
_cell.length_a   1.000
_cell.length_b   1.000
_cell.length_c   1.000
_cell.angle_alpha   90.00
_cell.angle_beta   90.00
_cell.angle_gamma   90.00
#
_symmetry.space_group_name_H-M   'P 1'
#
loop_
_entity.id
_entity.type
_entity.pdbx_description
1 polymer ?
#
loop_
_entity_poly.entity_id
_entity_poly.type
_entity_poly.pdbx_seq_one_letter_code
_entity_poly.pdbx_strand_id
1 'polypeptide(L)'
;MLHIFSLDFSDEVGLEMKQVIDTPLEPVTYKIEFKWKSTPFDRMRRAISVVTDEQHGLLPPYIFYRLLGQELDDMVLKCNLPKRYSAPDLPELNHSQVFAVKTVLQRPLSLIQGPPGTGKTVTSASIVYHLNQIHQKK
;
A
#
# COMPACT_ATOMS: atom_id res chain seq x y z
N MET A 1 -2.54 21.62 -14.81
CA MET A 1 -2.54 20.14 -14.65
C MET A 1 -3.96 19.72 -14.91
N LEU A 2 -4.20 18.98 -15.98
CA LEU A 2 -5.52 18.47 -16.34
C LEU A 2 -5.75 17.17 -15.57
N HIS A 3 -6.92 17.02 -14.97
CA HIS A 3 -7.33 15.75 -14.36
C HIS A 3 -8.25 15.03 -15.34
N ILE A 4 -7.96 13.76 -15.59
CA ILE A 4 -8.74 12.90 -16.48
C ILE A 4 -9.75 12.16 -15.62
N PHE A 5 -11.02 12.17 -16.03
CA PHE A 5 -12.04 11.31 -15.48
C PHE A 5 -12.80 10.59 -16.60
N SER A 6 -13.23 9.37 -16.34
CA SER A 6 -14.10 8.64 -17.25
C SER A 6 -15.54 9.09 -17.00
N LEU A 7 -16.28 9.34 -18.07
CA LEU A 7 -17.72 9.53 -17.99
C LEU A 7 -18.33 8.13 -18.08
N ASP A 8 -18.84 7.64 -16.94
CA ASP A 8 -19.48 6.34 -16.87
C ASP A 8 -20.53 6.23 -17.99
N PHE A 9 -20.56 5.07 -18.67
CA PHE A 9 -21.48 4.72 -19.76
C PHE A 9 -21.12 5.18 -21.19
N SER A 10 -19.94 5.77 -21.43
CA SER A 10 -19.45 6.07 -22.78
C SER A 10 -17.95 5.79 -22.95
N ASP A 11 -17.48 5.62 -24.19
CA ASP A 11 -16.06 5.58 -24.53
C ASP A 11 -15.39 6.99 -24.48
N GLU A 12 -16.10 7.99 -23.93
CA GLU A 12 -15.62 9.36 -23.84
C GLU A 12 -14.74 9.61 -22.61
N VAL A 13 -13.85 10.59 -22.74
CA VAL A 13 -12.92 10.99 -21.69
C VAL A 13 -13.17 12.45 -21.34
N GLY A 14 -13.46 12.71 -20.06
CA GLY A 14 -13.60 14.06 -19.52
C GLY A 14 -12.24 14.64 -19.10
N LEU A 15 -12.02 15.91 -19.40
CA LEU A 15 -10.84 16.67 -18.97
C LEU A 15 -11.26 17.83 -18.07
N GLU A 16 -10.80 17.84 -16.82
CA GLU A 16 -10.98 18.97 -15.93
C GLU A 16 -9.83 19.97 -16.11
N MET A 17 -10.17 21.19 -16.52
CA MET A 17 -9.22 22.29 -16.70
C MET A 17 -9.16 23.17 -15.45
N LYS A 18 -7.96 23.35 -14.87
CA LYS A 18 -7.76 24.23 -13.70
C LYS A 18 -8.09 25.69 -13.95
N GLN A 19 -7.97 26.14 -15.20
CA GLN A 19 -8.31 27.48 -15.62
C GLN A 19 -8.76 27.43 -17.07
N VAL A 20 -9.87 28.08 -17.37
CA VAL A 20 -10.44 28.19 -18.71
C VAL A 20 -10.38 29.68 -19.06
N ILE A 21 -9.59 30.02 -20.09
CA ILE A 21 -9.39 31.42 -20.50
C ILE A 21 -10.30 31.74 -21.70
N ASP A 22 -10.41 30.83 -22.66
CA ASP A 22 -11.33 30.91 -23.79
C ASP A 22 -11.85 29.53 -24.12
N THR A 23 -13.18 29.37 -24.14
CA THR A 23 -13.83 28.14 -24.60
C THR A 23 -14.38 28.40 -26.00
N PRO A 24 -14.00 27.61 -27.01
CA PRO A 24 -14.62 27.71 -28.33
C PRO A 24 -16.13 27.51 -28.23
N LEU A 25 -16.91 28.43 -28.82
CA LEU A 25 -18.37 28.32 -28.90
C LEU A 25 -18.83 27.24 -29.89
N GLU A 26 -17.95 26.85 -30.82
CA GLU A 26 -18.20 25.84 -31.84
C GLU A 26 -17.28 24.62 -31.69
N PRO A 27 -17.68 23.44 -32.21
CA PRO A 27 -16.83 22.26 -32.21
C PRO A 27 -15.52 22.51 -32.99
N VAL A 28 -14.39 22.28 -32.34
CA VAL A 28 -13.06 22.41 -32.96
C VAL A 28 -12.25 21.13 -32.79
N THR A 29 -11.29 20.93 -33.69
CA THR A 29 -10.31 19.84 -33.58
C THR A 29 -9.27 20.19 -32.53
N TYR A 30 -9.11 19.32 -31.53
CA TYR A 30 -8.09 19.48 -30.49
C TYR A 30 -6.89 18.56 -30.74
N LYS A 31 -5.71 18.99 -30.27
CA LYS A 31 -4.53 18.14 -30.13
C LYS A 31 -4.36 17.79 -28.66
N ILE A 32 -4.31 16.51 -28.34
CA ILE A 32 -4.08 16.02 -26.97
C ILE A 32 -2.63 15.59 -26.84
N GLU A 33 -1.95 16.08 -25.80
CA GLU A 33 -0.58 15.69 -25.46
C GLU A 33 -0.52 15.12 -24.03
N PHE A 34 -0.07 13.87 -23.92
CA PHE A 34 0.18 13.24 -22.63
C PHE A 34 1.49 13.74 -22.04
N LYS A 35 1.40 14.60 -21.02
CA LYS A 35 2.59 15.05 -20.30
C LYS A 35 3.06 13.97 -19.34
N TRP A 36 4.21 13.38 -19.63
CA TRP A 36 4.91 12.50 -18.71
C TRP A 36 5.23 13.22 -17.40
N LYS A 37 5.17 12.48 -16.29
CA LYS A 37 5.50 12.95 -14.94
C LYS A 37 6.57 12.07 -14.34
N SER A 38 7.70 12.67 -13.99
CA SER A 38 8.81 12.00 -13.29
C SER A 38 8.49 11.62 -11.84
N THR A 39 7.43 12.19 -11.26
CA THR A 39 7.16 12.12 -9.82
C THR A 39 7.23 10.70 -9.23
N PRO A 40 6.66 9.64 -9.83
CA PRO A 40 6.82 8.28 -9.30
C PRO A 40 8.28 7.82 -9.30
N PHE A 41 9.04 8.13 -10.36
CA PHE A 41 10.46 7.78 -10.50
C PHE A 41 11.35 8.55 -9.52
N ASP A 42 11.09 9.85 -9.35
CA ASP A 42 11.82 10.68 -8.38
C ASP A 42 11.61 10.16 -6.96
N ARG A 43 10.37 9.74 -6.62
CA ARG A 43 10.04 9.10 -5.34
C ARG A 43 10.77 7.77 -5.18
N MET A 44 10.85 6.94 -6.21
CA MET A 44 11.59 5.67 -6.18
C MET A 44 13.09 5.88 -5.97
N ARG A 45 13.72 6.76 -6.76
CA ARG A 45 15.16 7.06 -6.62
C ARG A 45 15.49 7.65 -5.26
N ARG A 46 14.63 8.54 -4.74
CA ARG A 46 14.76 9.08 -3.39
C ARG A 46 14.63 7.98 -2.33
N ALA A 47 13.64 7.10 -2.43
CA ALA A 47 13.46 6.01 -1.47
C ALA A 47 14.69 5.09 -1.41
N ILE A 48 15.28 4.73 -2.56
CA ILE A 48 16.52 3.94 -2.61
C ILE A 48 17.66 4.67 -1.91
N SER A 49 17.94 5.92 -2.30
CA SER A 49 19.02 6.73 -1.73
C SER A 49 18.92 6.86 -0.22
N VAL A 50 17.69 7.00 0.27
CA VAL A 50 17.38 7.22 1.69
C VAL A 50 17.48 5.92 2.50
N VAL A 51 17.08 4.77 1.93
CA VAL A 51 17.20 3.46 2.59
C VAL A 51 18.65 2.98 2.67
N THR A 52 19.50 3.33 1.70
CA THR A 52 20.91 2.94 1.67
C THR A 52 21.83 3.84 2.50
N ASP A 53 21.33 4.96 3.01
CA ASP A 53 22.10 5.86 3.83
C ASP A 53 22.14 5.37 5.29
N GLU A 54 23.30 4.85 5.70
CA GLU A 54 23.54 4.31 7.03
C GLU A 54 23.35 5.36 8.14
N GLN A 55 23.46 6.65 7.83
CA GLN A 55 23.28 7.73 8.81
C GLN A 55 21.82 7.94 9.20
N HIS A 56 20.87 7.48 8.38
CA HIS A 56 19.44 7.76 8.58
C HIS A 56 18.70 6.69 9.38
N GLY A 57 19.24 5.46 9.50
CA GLY A 57 18.68 4.41 10.36
C GLY A 57 17.19 4.11 10.16
N LEU A 58 16.66 4.34 8.95
CA LEU A 58 15.22 4.33 8.69
C LEU A 58 14.56 2.95 8.81
N LEU A 59 15.33 1.90 8.57
CA LEU A 59 14.89 0.53 8.74
C LEU A 59 15.57 -0.09 9.96
N PRO A 60 14.84 -0.88 10.76
CA PRO A 60 15.46 -1.77 11.73
C PRO A 60 16.51 -2.66 11.05
N PRO A 61 17.68 -2.92 11.67
CA PRO A 61 18.76 -3.71 11.06
C PRO A 61 18.29 -5.05 10.50
N TYR A 62 17.38 -5.73 11.21
CA TYR A 62 16.79 -6.98 10.76
C TYR A 62 16.12 -6.88 9.38
N ILE A 63 15.32 -5.82 9.17
CA ILE A 63 14.59 -5.61 7.91
C ILE A 63 15.59 -5.23 6.80
N PHE A 64 16.54 -4.34 7.10
CA PHE A 64 17.56 -3.91 6.14
C PHE A 64 18.38 -5.08 5.58
N TYR A 65 18.97 -5.90 6.45
CA TYR A 65 19.80 -7.02 6.02
C TYR A 65 19.00 -8.15 5.35
N ARG A 66 17.77 -8.41 5.80
CA ARG A 66 16.88 -9.36 5.09
C ARG A 66 16.53 -8.88 3.69
N LEU A 67 16.31 -7.57 3.48
CA LEU A 67 16.08 -7.01 2.15
C LEU A 67 17.31 -7.10 1.24
N LEU A 68 18.52 -7.03 1.81
CA LEU A 68 19.78 -7.28 1.09
C LEU A 68 20.05 -8.77 0.82
N GLY A 69 19.16 -9.67 1.23
CA GLY A 69 19.30 -11.10 1.02
C GLY A 69 20.25 -11.78 2.01
N GLN A 70 20.62 -11.13 3.12
CA GLN A 70 21.40 -11.79 4.16
C GLN A 70 20.55 -12.79 4.93
N GLU A 71 21.12 -13.97 5.17
CA GLU A 71 20.54 -14.97 6.05
C GLU A 71 20.73 -14.53 7.51
N LEU A 72 19.62 -14.33 8.22
CA LEU A 72 19.59 -14.03 9.65
C LEU A 72 18.74 -15.08 10.36
N ASP A 73 18.97 -15.28 11.65
CA ASP A 73 18.08 -16.09 12.47
C ASP A 73 16.65 -15.52 12.49
N ASP A 74 15.66 -16.39 12.62
CA ASP A 74 14.27 -15.96 12.70
C ASP A 74 14.00 -15.22 14.02
N MET A 75 13.46 -14.01 13.91
CA MET A 75 13.10 -13.19 15.05
C MET A 75 11.61 -13.30 15.35
N VAL A 76 11.28 -13.55 16.62
CA VAL A 76 9.89 -13.57 17.13
C VAL A 76 9.63 -12.33 17.96
N LEU A 77 8.68 -11.51 17.53
CA LEU A 77 8.20 -10.35 18.26
C LEU A 77 7.32 -10.80 19.43
N LYS A 78 7.59 -10.27 20.62
CA LYS A 78 6.75 -10.48 21.80
C LYS A 78 5.57 -9.51 21.75
N CYS A 79 4.37 -10.04 21.63
CA CYS A 79 3.13 -9.26 21.70
C CYS A 79 2.03 -10.07 22.39
N ASN A 80 1.07 -9.37 22.99
CA ASN A 80 -0.14 -10.01 23.52
C ASN A 80 -1.06 -10.33 22.36
N LEU A 81 -1.13 -11.61 21.98
CA LEU A 81 -1.99 -12.05 20.89
C LEU A 81 -3.47 -11.84 21.23
N PRO A 82 -4.28 -11.41 20.25
CA PRO A 82 -5.71 -11.21 20.46
C PRO A 82 -6.42 -12.55 20.68
N LYS A 83 -7.50 -12.55 21.47
CA LYS A 83 -8.35 -13.74 21.66
C LYS A 83 -9.15 -14.10 20.40
N ARG A 84 -9.48 -13.09 19.59
CA ARG A 84 -10.19 -13.24 18.30
C ARG A 84 -9.41 -12.48 17.23
N TYR A 85 -9.09 -13.17 16.14
CA TYR A 85 -8.29 -12.61 15.04
C TYR A 85 -9.14 -11.89 14.00
N SER A 86 -10.44 -12.19 13.90
CA SER A 86 -11.38 -11.44 13.06
C SER A 86 -11.63 -10.06 13.67
N ALA A 87 -11.45 -9.00 12.87
CA ALA A 87 -11.74 -7.65 13.31
C ALA A 87 -13.26 -7.36 13.27
N PRO A 88 -13.76 -6.39 14.06
CA PRO A 88 -15.14 -5.95 13.99
C PRO A 88 -15.52 -5.49 12.58
N ASP A 89 -16.78 -5.73 12.19
CA ASP A 89 -17.37 -5.31 10.92
C ASP A 89 -16.69 -5.85 9.64
N LEU A 90 -15.77 -6.81 9.79
CA LEU A 90 -15.17 -7.57 8.70
C LEU A 90 -15.71 -9.00 8.65
N PRO A 91 -15.68 -9.65 7.47
CA PRO A 91 -15.99 -11.08 7.36
C PRO A 91 -15.14 -11.93 8.30
N GLU A 92 -15.73 -12.99 8.84
CA GLU A 92 -15.02 -13.92 9.71
C GLU A 92 -13.84 -14.55 8.97
N LEU A 93 -12.67 -14.56 9.61
CA LEU A 93 -11.48 -15.14 9.03
C LEU A 93 -11.56 -16.66 9.06
N ASN A 94 -11.19 -17.29 7.95
CA ASN A 94 -11.00 -18.73 7.91
C ASN A 94 -9.66 -19.15 8.54
N HIS A 95 -9.41 -20.45 8.65
CA HIS A 95 -8.22 -20.97 9.32
C HIS A 95 -6.89 -20.46 8.74
N SER A 96 -6.74 -20.40 7.42
CA SER A 96 -5.49 -19.95 6.80
C SER A 96 -5.27 -18.44 6.98
N GLN A 97 -6.34 -17.66 6.96
CA GLN A 97 -6.28 -16.22 7.24
C GLN A 97 -5.95 -15.96 8.71
N VAL A 98 -6.58 -16.68 9.65
CA VAL A 98 -6.24 -16.61 11.09
C VAL A 98 -4.76 -16.93 11.32
N PHE A 99 -4.26 -17.98 10.67
CA PHE A 99 -2.84 -18.34 10.72
C PHE A 99 -1.96 -17.19 10.20
N ALA A 100 -2.31 -16.60 9.05
CA ALA A 100 -1.58 -15.46 8.49
C ALA A 100 -1.55 -14.26 9.44
N VAL A 101 -2.68 -13.86 10.03
CA VAL A 101 -2.74 -12.76 11.01
C VAL A 101 -1.85 -13.08 12.20
N LYS A 102 -1.97 -14.28 12.79
CA LYS A 102 -1.17 -14.69 13.93
C LYS A 102 0.33 -14.63 13.63
N THR A 103 0.77 -15.18 12.49
CA THR A 103 2.18 -15.19 12.10
C THR A 103 2.72 -13.77 11.90
N VAL A 104 1.95 -12.90 11.24
CA VAL A 104 2.38 -11.51 10.97
C VAL A 104 2.56 -10.72 12.25
N LEU A 105 1.68 -10.87 13.24
CA LEU A 105 1.78 -10.17 14.52
C LEU A 105 3.04 -10.54 15.32
N GLN A 106 3.67 -11.68 15.00
CA GLN A 106 4.83 -12.20 15.70
C GLN A 106 6.13 -12.10 14.90
N ARG A 107 6.11 -11.60 13.67
CA ARG A 107 7.30 -11.53 12.82
C ARG A 107 7.56 -10.10 12.34
N PRO A 108 8.82 -9.63 12.37
CA PRO A 108 9.18 -8.29 11.89
C PRO A 108 9.02 -8.12 10.37
N LEU A 109 9.04 -9.21 9.62
CA LEU A 109 8.85 -9.24 8.18
C LEU A 109 8.04 -10.48 7.82
N SER A 110 6.98 -10.32 7.03
CA SER A 110 6.09 -11.39 6.60
C SER A 110 5.65 -11.16 5.16
N LEU A 111 5.54 -12.25 4.39
CA LEU A 111 4.96 -12.25 3.06
C LEU A 111 3.65 -13.03 3.09
N ILE A 112 2.56 -12.41 2.65
CA ILE A 112 1.26 -13.05 2.53
C ILE A 112 0.94 -13.21 1.04
N GLN A 113 0.68 -14.44 0.63
CA GLN A 113 0.28 -14.77 -0.73
C GLN A 113 -1.08 -15.45 -0.72
N GLY A 114 -1.91 -15.13 -1.72
CA GLY A 114 -3.19 -15.82 -1.91
C GLY A 114 -3.73 -15.61 -3.34
N PRO A 115 -4.35 -16.63 -3.96
CA PRO A 115 -5.04 -16.50 -5.24
C PRO A 115 -6.10 -15.37 -5.27
N PRO A 116 -6.60 -14.97 -6.45
CA PRO A 116 -7.75 -14.07 -6.56
C PRO A 116 -8.94 -14.58 -5.70
N GLY A 117 -9.66 -13.67 -5.04
CA GLY A 117 -10.82 -14.02 -4.20
C GLY A 117 -10.52 -14.59 -2.81
N THR A 118 -9.26 -14.80 -2.42
CA THR A 118 -8.91 -15.43 -1.11
C THR A 118 -8.94 -14.50 0.11
N GLY A 119 -9.56 -13.32 -0.01
CA GLY A 119 -9.72 -12.41 1.13
C GLY A 119 -8.44 -11.74 1.62
N LYS A 120 -7.43 -11.54 0.75
CA LYS A 120 -6.19 -10.81 1.10
C LYS A 120 -6.47 -9.44 1.73
N THR A 121 -7.39 -8.66 1.17
CA THR A 121 -7.78 -7.34 1.71
C THR A 121 -8.39 -7.45 3.11
N VAL A 122 -9.29 -8.40 3.33
CA VAL A 122 -9.92 -8.65 4.64
C VAL A 122 -8.87 -9.08 5.68
N THR A 123 -7.93 -9.94 5.27
CA THR A 123 -6.81 -10.39 6.10
C THR A 123 -5.90 -9.22 6.47
N SER A 124 -5.50 -8.39 5.50
CA SER A 124 -4.68 -7.20 5.73
C SER A 124 -5.36 -6.17 6.63
N ALA A 125 -6.66 -5.92 6.44
CA ALA A 125 -7.42 -5.01 7.29
C ALA A 125 -7.48 -5.52 8.75
N SER A 126 -7.62 -6.83 8.94
CA SER A 126 -7.56 -7.46 10.27
C SER A 126 -6.18 -7.33 10.91
N ILE A 127 -5.10 -7.47 10.13
CA ILE A 127 -3.72 -7.24 10.61
C ILE A 127 -3.55 -5.80 11.09
N VAL A 128 -3.93 -4.82 10.27
CA VAL A 128 -3.80 -3.39 10.60
C VAL A 128 -4.61 -3.06 11.86
N TYR A 129 -5.83 -3.59 11.98
CA TYR A 129 -6.65 -3.44 13.18
C TYR A 129 -5.89 -3.91 14.44
N HIS A 130 -5.35 -5.14 14.44
CA HIS A 130 -4.65 -5.66 15.62
C HIS A 130 -3.33 -4.95 15.91
N LEU A 131 -2.57 -4.55 14.88
CA LEU A 131 -1.36 -3.73 15.07
C LEU A 131 -1.69 -2.39 15.74
N ASN A 132 -2.80 -1.75 15.38
CA ASN A 132 -3.28 -0.56 16.06
C ASN A 132 -3.65 -0.85 17.52
N GLN A 133 -4.43 -1.91 17.79
CA GLN A 133 -4.84 -2.26 19.16
C GLN A 133 -3.66 -2.62 20.08
N ILE A 134 -2.60 -3.24 19.55
CA ILE A 134 -1.40 -3.59 20.31
C ILE A 134 -0.62 -2.33 20.72
N HIS A 135 -0.55 -1.32 19.84
CA HIS A 135 0.20 -0.10 20.11
C HIS A 135 -0.58 1.00 20.85
N GLN A 136 -1.91 0.99 20.81
CA GLN A 136 -2.75 1.92 21.58
C GLN A 136 -2.82 1.62 23.08
N LYS A 137 -2.36 0.44 23.54
CA LYS A 137 -2.34 0.05 24.97
C LYS A 137 -1.06 0.46 25.70
N LYS A 138 -0.34 1.47 25.21
CA LYS A 138 0.76 2.15 25.91
C LYS A 138 0.30 3.53 26.33
#